data_AF-A0A142L547-F1
#
_entry.id   AF-A0A142L547-F1
#
_cell.length_a   1.000
_cell.length_b   1.000
_cell.length_c   1.000
_cell.angle_alpha   90.00
_cell.angle_beta   90.00
_cell.angle_gamma   90.00
#
_symmetry.space_group_name_H-M   'P 1'
#
loop_
_entity.id
_entity.type
_entity.pdbx_description
1 polymer ?
#
loop_
_entity_poly.entity_id
_entity_poly.type
_entity_poly.pdbx_seq_one_letter_code
_entity_poly.pdbx_strand_id
1 'polypeptide(L)'
;MNNLFTKVLLMVCLISLIKQSQAQDVDSTELKWTMLPDTHLVPLFTADSRAHRLSIQKPFNDNGYIGSMGGIFPVFTVTNNKTAFQLSAASTVYTTLRRWTDRGRLINVDFFVDIFGDLKLSDQWAIRGGVGHTSQHLSDDAVVDEGKTPINYTRDYGQLFGVYNSTQHNFRAYAGLTFNTNFKTTRSLGPILIPQIGWEHSVFKWKSNNYLYYAFDIKWRGELSYRTIQNYQIGYKYSMPYKHTLRFAINHSRGLDERGQFYTETRNFSTLGLFFDF
;
A
#
# COMPACT_ATOMS: atom_id res chain seq x y z
N MET A 1 25.34 7.27 1.93
CA MET A 1 23.96 7.49 2.43
C MET A 1 23.28 8.48 1.49
N ASN A 2 22.39 7.98 0.63
CA ASN A 2 21.66 8.82 -0.33
C ASN A 2 20.64 9.69 0.42
N ASN A 3 20.74 11.00 0.24
CA ASN A 3 20.08 11.99 1.07
C ASN A 3 18.58 12.06 0.71
N LEU A 4 17.77 11.26 1.43
CA LEU A 4 16.31 11.14 1.29
C LEU A 4 15.64 12.53 1.28
N PHE A 5 16.13 13.41 2.14
CA PHE A 5 15.70 14.79 2.27
C PHE A 5 15.91 15.57 0.96
N THR A 6 17.06 15.42 0.29
CA THR A 6 17.35 16.10 -0.97
C THR A 6 16.41 15.66 -2.08
N LYS A 7 15.97 14.39 -2.10
CA LYS A 7 15.03 13.88 -3.10
C LYS A 7 13.61 14.39 -2.89
N VAL A 8 13.15 14.43 -1.64
CA VAL A 8 11.84 15.03 -1.29
C VAL A 8 11.86 16.53 -1.60
N LEU A 9 12.95 17.22 -1.26
CA LEU A 9 13.14 18.64 -1.57
C LEU A 9 13.14 18.88 -3.09
N LEU A 10 13.82 18.04 -3.88
CA LEU A 10 13.79 18.11 -5.34
C LEU A 10 12.39 17.90 -5.92
N MET A 11 11.62 16.97 -5.36
CA MET A 11 10.23 16.73 -5.78
C MET A 11 9.35 17.93 -5.48
N VAL A 12 9.47 18.53 -4.28
CA VAL A 12 8.77 19.77 -3.92
C VAL A 12 9.21 20.93 -4.83
N CYS A 13 10.51 21.06 -5.11
CA CYS A 13 11.05 22.08 -6.02
C CYS A 13 10.55 21.91 -7.46
N LEU A 14 10.48 20.68 -7.98
CA LEU A 14 9.91 20.41 -9.31
C LEU A 14 8.42 20.78 -9.37
N ILE A 15 7.65 20.50 -8.31
CA ILE A 15 6.24 20.88 -8.23
C ILE A 15 6.09 22.41 -8.20
N SER A 16 6.99 23.14 -7.52
CA SER A 16 6.99 24.61 -7.55
C SER A 16 7.40 25.20 -8.91
N LEU A 17 8.32 24.55 -9.64
CA LEU A 17 8.74 24.99 -10.98
C LEU A 17 7.61 24.83 -12.01
N ILE A 18 6.79 23.78 -11.90
CA ILE A 18 5.60 23.58 -12.76
C ILE A 18 4.54 24.68 -12.52
N LYS A 19 4.50 25.28 -11.33
CA LYS A 19 3.57 26.38 -11.02
C LYS A 19 4.08 27.76 -11.48
N GLN A 20 5.39 27.94 -11.63
CA GLN A 20 5.94 29.23 -12.08
C GLN A 20 5.70 29.53 -13.57
N SER A 21 5.40 28.52 -14.41
CA SER A 21 5.09 28.76 -15.82
C SER A 21 3.64 29.19 -16.09
N GLN A 22 2.81 29.35 -15.05
CA GLN A 22 1.45 29.88 -15.13
C GLN A 22 1.25 31.05 -14.17
N ALA A 23 2.09 32.08 -14.30
CA ALA A 23 1.84 33.36 -13.67
C ALA A 23 0.81 34.14 -14.51
N GLN A 24 -0.48 33.91 -14.25
CA GLN A 24 -1.53 34.84 -14.63
C GLN A 24 -2.62 34.88 -13.55
N ASP A 25 -2.85 36.09 -13.06
CA ASP A 25 -3.79 36.57 -12.05
C ASP A 25 -3.65 36.08 -10.60
N VAL A 26 -3.02 36.97 -9.82
CA VAL A 26 -2.99 37.02 -8.36
C VAL A 26 -4.39 37.40 -7.87
N ASP A 27 -5.31 36.45 -7.92
CA ASP A 27 -6.41 36.42 -6.96
C ASP A 27 -5.88 35.64 -5.75
N SER A 28 -5.87 36.26 -4.57
CA SER A 28 -5.21 35.78 -3.36
C SER A 28 -5.69 34.38 -2.97
N THR A 29 -5.03 33.35 -3.48
CA THR A 29 -5.28 31.97 -3.10
C THR A 29 -4.62 31.74 -1.73
N GLU A 30 -5.38 32.07 -0.68
CA GLU A 30 -4.98 31.83 0.71
C GLU A 30 -4.48 30.38 0.86
N LEU A 31 -3.22 30.24 1.23
CA LEU A 31 -2.59 28.94 1.45
C LEU A 31 -2.91 28.49 2.87
N LYS A 32 -3.70 27.42 2.98
CA LYS A 32 -4.09 26.83 4.27
C LYS A 32 -3.21 25.63 4.56
N TRP A 33 -2.68 25.54 5.77
CA TRP A 33 -1.93 24.38 6.23
C TRP A 33 -2.61 23.74 7.44
N THR A 34 -2.49 22.43 7.55
CA THR A 34 -3.07 21.63 8.64
C THR A 34 -2.06 20.57 9.05
N MET A 35 -1.75 20.52 10.35
CA MET A 35 -0.92 19.46 10.94
C MET A 35 -1.80 18.30 11.37
N LEU A 36 -1.30 17.07 11.17
CA LEU A 36 -1.98 15.82 11.52
C LEU A 36 -3.45 15.78 11.05
N PRO A 37 -3.71 15.98 9.74
CA PRO A 37 -5.08 15.97 9.24
C PRO A 37 -5.71 14.58 9.40
N ASP A 38 -7.01 14.56 9.66
CA ASP A 38 -7.84 13.37 9.86
C ASP A 38 -8.28 12.70 8.55
N THR A 39 -7.73 13.13 7.41
CA THR A 39 -8.16 12.65 6.10
C THR A 39 -6.99 12.42 5.17
N HIS A 40 -7.10 11.39 4.33
CA HIS A 40 -6.12 11.08 3.31
C HIS A 40 -6.49 11.71 1.97
N LEU A 41 -5.53 12.35 1.29
CA LEU A 41 -5.72 12.81 -0.09
C LEU A 41 -5.80 11.62 -1.05
N VAL A 42 -4.88 10.66 -0.90
CA VAL A 42 -4.94 9.38 -1.61
C VAL A 42 -5.31 8.28 -0.60
N PRO A 43 -6.50 7.70 -0.71
CA PRO A 43 -6.91 6.58 0.15
C PRO A 43 -6.12 5.30 -0.15
N LEU A 44 -6.20 4.32 0.75
CA LEU A 44 -5.50 3.03 0.59
C LEU A 44 -5.90 2.29 -0.68
N PHE A 45 -4.93 1.55 -1.22
CA PHE A 45 -5.13 0.63 -2.34
C PHE A 45 -5.73 -0.68 -1.81
N THR A 46 -7.05 -0.77 -1.87
CA THR A 46 -7.85 -1.75 -1.14
C THR A 46 -7.44 -3.22 -1.36
N ALA A 47 -7.24 -3.61 -2.61
CA ALA A 47 -6.81 -4.97 -2.98
C ALA A 47 -5.29 -5.17 -2.89
N ASP A 48 -4.49 -4.14 -2.66
CA ASP A 48 -3.06 -4.34 -2.40
C ASP A 48 -2.88 -5.03 -1.04
N SER A 49 -2.37 -6.27 -1.05
CA SER A 49 -2.16 -7.07 0.15
C SER A 49 -1.02 -6.57 1.06
N ARG A 50 -0.22 -5.60 0.60
CA ARG A 50 0.80 -4.88 1.38
C ARG A 50 0.48 -3.41 1.64
N ALA A 51 -0.74 -2.93 1.42
CA ALA A 51 -1.07 -1.56 1.78
C ALA A 51 -1.16 -1.39 3.31
N HIS A 52 -0.51 -0.35 3.84
CA HIS A 52 -0.42 -0.07 5.28
C HIS A 52 -1.79 0.04 5.96
N ARG A 53 -2.14 -0.98 6.74
CA ARG A 53 -3.43 -1.11 7.42
C ARG A 53 -3.34 -2.06 8.61
N LEU A 54 -4.38 -2.06 9.43
CA LEU A 54 -4.63 -3.13 10.39
C LEU A 54 -5.52 -4.19 9.75
N SER A 55 -5.11 -5.46 9.81
CA SER A 55 -5.93 -6.57 9.30
C SER A 55 -5.64 -7.90 9.97
N ILE A 56 -6.63 -8.78 9.94
CA ILE A 56 -6.48 -10.20 10.26
C ILE A 56 -7.24 -11.01 9.22
N GLN A 57 -6.64 -12.08 8.73
CA GLN A 57 -7.16 -12.90 7.66
C GLN A 57 -6.95 -14.37 7.97
N LYS A 58 -7.96 -15.19 7.69
CA LYS A 58 -7.92 -16.65 7.82
C LYS A 58 -7.95 -17.28 6.43
N PRO A 59 -6.86 -17.92 5.97
CA PRO A 59 -6.90 -18.73 4.76
C PRO A 59 -7.89 -19.90 4.90
N PHE A 60 -8.59 -20.26 3.83
CA PHE A 60 -9.51 -21.40 3.83
C PHE A 60 -8.81 -22.75 3.78
N ASN A 61 -7.61 -22.80 3.19
CA ASN A 61 -6.85 -24.03 2.93
C ASN A 61 -5.65 -24.23 3.86
N ASP A 62 -5.51 -23.42 4.90
CA ASP A 62 -4.36 -23.46 5.82
C ASP A 62 -4.86 -23.21 7.25
N ASN A 63 -4.20 -23.80 8.25
CA ASN A 63 -4.52 -23.61 9.67
C ASN A 63 -3.82 -22.37 10.26
N GLY A 64 -3.41 -21.43 9.39
CA GLY A 64 -2.75 -20.20 9.78
C GLY A 64 -3.65 -18.97 9.83
N TYR A 65 -3.04 -17.84 10.16
CA TYR A 65 -3.61 -16.50 10.07
C TYR A 65 -2.57 -15.58 9.41
N ILE A 66 -3.04 -14.61 8.64
CA ILE A 66 -2.22 -13.54 8.09
C ILE A 66 -2.68 -12.25 8.74
N GLY A 67 -1.77 -11.51 9.36
CA GLY A 67 -2.06 -10.27 10.06
C GLY A 67 -1.22 -9.12 9.53
N SER A 68 -1.75 -7.91 9.66
CA SER A 68 -0.98 -6.68 9.48
C SER A 68 -1.30 -5.71 10.60
N MET A 69 -0.31 -4.99 11.09
CA MET A 69 -0.46 -3.94 12.10
C MET A 69 0.33 -2.71 11.69
N GLY A 70 -0.35 -1.59 11.53
CA GLY A 70 0.22 -0.34 11.05
C GLY A 70 -0.80 0.54 10.36
N GLY A 71 -0.31 1.55 9.65
CA GLY A 71 -1.15 2.51 8.93
C GLY A 71 -0.34 3.58 8.22
N ILE A 72 -1.05 4.45 7.50
CA ILE A 72 -0.53 5.70 6.96
C ILE A 72 -0.94 6.82 7.91
N PHE A 73 0.00 7.66 8.30
CA PHE A 73 -0.19 8.78 9.22
C PHE A 73 0.10 10.08 8.47
N PRO A 74 -0.94 10.84 8.07
CA PRO A 74 -0.76 12.16 7.50
C PRO A 74 -0.05 13.08 8.50
N VAL A 75 1.07 13.66 8.08
CA VAL A 75 1.89 14.55 8.93
C VAL A 75 1.43 15.98 8.77
N PHE A 76 1.29 16.44 7.52
CA PHE A 76 0.76 17.76 7.23
C PHE A 76 0.09 17.80 5.86
N THR A 77 -0.81 18.76 5.67
CA THR A 77 -1.44 19.07 4.38
C THR A 77 -1.37 20.57 4.13
N VAL A 78 -1.07 20.93 2.89
CA VAL A 78 -1.11 22.29 2.38
C VAL A 78 -2.14 22.34 1.26
N THR A 79 -3.13 23.21 1.39
CA THR A 79 -4.25 23.33 0.46
C THR A 79 -4.37 24.76 -0.03
N ASN A 80 -4.68 24.91 -1.32
CA ASN A 80 -5.23 26.13 -1.90
C ASN A 80 -6.55 25.78 -2.63
N ASN A 81 -7.24 26.76 -3.19
CA ASN A 81 -8.56 26.56 -3.80
C ASN A 81 -8.64 25.48 -4.91
N LYS A 82 -7.51 25.09 -5.52
CA LYS A 82 -7.48 24.15 -6.66
C LYS A 82 -6.61 22.91 -6.42
N THR A 83 -5.74 22.92 -5.42
CA THR A 83 -4.68 21.93 -5.24
C THR A 83 -4.49 21.65 -3.75
N ALA A 84 -4.24 20.39 -3.42
CA ALA A 84 -3.82 19.98 -2.10
C ALA A 84 -2.57 19.11 -2.19
N PHE A 85 -1.62 19.31 -1.29
CA PHE A 85 -0.46 18.46 -1.09
C PHE A 85 -0.48 17.90 0.32
N GLN A 86 -0.21 16.62 0.49
CA GLN A 86 -0.15 15.96 1.79
C GLN A 86 1.12 15.13 1.91
N LEU A 87 1.86 15.34 3.00
CA LEU A 87 2.97 14.48 3.38
C LEU A 87 2.48 13.49 4.45
N SER A 88 2.80 12.21 4.28
CA SER A 88 2.47 11.16 5.24
C SER A 88 3.68 10.30 5.57
N ALA A 89 3.73 9.78 6.79
CA ALA A 89 4.63 8.70 7.17
C ALA A 89 3.82 7.43 7.34
N ALA A 90 4.36 6.27 6.99
CA ALA A 90 3.67 5.00 7.13
C ALA A 90 4.62 3.93 7.64
N SER A 91 4.07 3.02 8.43
CA SER A 91 4.78 1.84 8.90
C SER A 91 3.80 0.71 9.07
N THR A 92 4.18 -0.49 8.66
CA THR A 92 3.35 -1.68 8.87
C THR A 92 4.21 -2.92 9.01
N VAL A 93 3.82 -3.76 9.95
CA VAL A 93 4.36 -5.11 10.11
C VAL A 93 3.33 -6.10 9.62
N TYR A 94 3.74 -7.00 8.73
CA TYR A 94 2.94 -8.13 8.29
C TYR A 94 3.46 -9.41 8.92
N THR A 95 2.55 -10.26 9.37
CA THR A 95 2.88 -11.52 10.00
C THR A 95 2.07 -12.65 9.39
N THR A 96 2.68 -13.83 9.27
CA THR A 96 1.92 -15.08 9.10
C THR A 96 2.11 -15.92 10.33
N LEU A 97 1.00 -16.34 10.91
CA LEU A 97 0.93 -17.29 12.01
C LEU A 97 0.48 -18.64 11.44
N ARG A 98 1.03 -19.74 11.94
CA ARG A 98 0.53 -21.09 11.69
C ARG A 98 0.16 -21.73 13.01
N ARG A 99 -1.01 -22.36 13.08
CA ARG A 99 -1.37 -23.16 14.27
C ARG A 99 -0.52 -24.42 14.28
N TRP A 100 0.13 -24.68 15.40
CA TRP A 100 0.85 -25.93 15.67
C TRP A 100 0.32 -26.51 16.97
N THR A 101 -0.32 -27.69 16.89
CA THR A 101 -0.97 -28.39 18.01
C THR A 101 -1.93 -27.48 18.80
N ASP A 102 -1.41 -26.81 19.81
CA ASP A 102 -2.04 -26.02 20.86
C ASP A 102 -1.56 -24.56 20.90
N ARG A 103 -0.58 -24.17 20.06
CA ARG A 103 -0.01 -22.81 20.02
C ARG A 103 0.01 -22.21 18.62
N GLY A 104 -0.02 -20.89 18.54
CA GLY A 104 0.30 -20.15 17.32
C GLY A 104 1.82 -20.03 17.17
N ARG A 105 2.35 -20.30 15.98
CA ARG A 105 3.76 -20.08 15.63
C ARG A 105 3.88 -18.96 14.63
N LEU A 106 4.81 -18.04 14.84
CA LEU A 106 5.13 -16.99 13.90
C LEU A 106 6.04 -17.56 12.81
N ILE A 107 5.62 -17.41 11.55
CA ILE A 107 6.35 -17.96 10.41
C ILE A 107 7.21 -16.89 9.76
N ASN A 108 6.63 -15.74 9.44
CA ASN A 108 7.35 -14.63 8.85
C ASN A 108 6.91 -13.31 9.45
N VAL A 109 7.82 -12.35 9.37
CA VAL A 109 7.62 -10.96 9.78
C VAL A 109 8.21 -10.05 8.70
N ASP A 110 7.35 -9.27 8.06
CA ASP A 110 7.74 -8.34 7.00
C ASP A 110 7.50 -6.91 7.48
N PHE A 111 8.57 -6.12 7.56
CA PHE A 111 8.54 -4.72 7.95
C PHE A 111 8.51 -3.82 6.72
N PHE A 112 7.69 -2.78 6.77
CA PHE A 112 7.60 -1.73 5.76
C PHE A 112 7.59 -0.38 6.45
N VAL A 113 8.41 0.55 5.97
CA VAL A 113 8.46 1.94 6.42
C VAL A 113 8.53 2.84 5.20
N ASP A 114 7.61 3.79 5.10
CA ASP A 114 7.40 4.60 3.90
C ASP A 114 7.15 6.07 4.26
N ILE A 115 7.58 6.97 3.37
CA ILE A 115 7.21 8.38 3.37
C ILE A 115 6.51 8.66 2.04
N PHE A 116 5.30 9.19 2.11
CA PHE A 116 4.46 9.48 0.95
C PHE A 116 4.24 10.99 0.78
N GLY A 117 4.26 11.44 -0.46
CA GLY A 117 3.78 12.75 -0.89
C GLY A 117 2.62 12.60 -1.86
N ASP A 118 1.44 13.05 -1.47
CA ASP A 118 0.23 13.02 -2.27
C ASP A 118 -0.08 14.41 -2.82
N LEU A 119 -0.34 14.50 -4.12
CA LEU A 119 -0.70 15.74 -4.80
C LEU A 119 -2.06 15.58 -5.50
N LYS A 120 -3.07 16.33 -5.05
CA LYS A 120 -4.37 16.43 -5.71
C LYS A 120 -4.25 17.37 -6.91
N LEU A 121 -4.44 16.83 -8.12
CA LEU A 121 -4.40 17.59 -9.38
C LEU A 121 -5.77 18.16 -9.76
N SER A 122 -6.83 17.42 -9.46
CA SER A 122 -8.23 17.82 -9.66
C SER A 122 -9.13 17.06 -8.68
N ASP A 123 -10.44 17.23 -8.77
CA ASP A 123 -11.40 16.46 -7.95
C ASP A 123 -11.37 14.96 -8.24
N GLN A 124 -10.89 14.56 -9.42
CA GLN A 124 -10.83 13.17 -9.83
C GLN A 124 -9.41 12.59 -9.84
N TRP A 125 -8.39 13.42 -9.97
CA TRP A 125 -7.02 12.95 -10.18
C TRP A 125 -6.10 13.36 -9.05
N ALA A 126 -5.30 12.39 -8.59
CA ALA A 126 -4.20 12.61 -7.67
C ALA A 126 -2.97 11.82 -8.11
N ILE A 127 -1.80 12.24 -7.65
CA ILE A 127 -0.54 11.51 -7.76
C ILE A 127 -0.07 11.18 -6.35
N ARG A 128 0.37 9.95 -6.13
CA ARG A 128 1.09 9.52 -4.92
C ARG A 128 2.53 9.18 -5.30
N GLY A 129 3.47 9.95 -4.77
CA GLY A 129 4.89 9.61 -4.80
C GLY A 129 5.35 9.13 -3.42
N GLY A 130 6.42 8.37 -3.36
CA GLY A 130 6.98 7.99 -2.07
C GLY A 130 8.32 7.29 -2.15
N VAL A 131 8.91 7.10 -0.98
CA VAL A 131 10.16 6.38 -0.77
C VAL A 131 10.00 5.51 0.45
N GLY A 132 10.60 4.32 0.43
CA GLY A 132 10.45 3.39 1.54
C GLY A 132 11.55 2.35 1.61
N HIS A 133 11.47 1.58 2.68
CA HIS A 133 12.34 0.46 2.97
C HIS A 133 11.50 -0.72 3.44
N THR A 134 11.86 -1.91 2.98
CA THR A 134 11.30 -3.15 3.53
C THR A 134 12.41 -4.13 3.90
N SER A 135 12.19 -4.82 5.01
CA SER A 135 13.01 -5.93 5.48
C SER A 135 12.11 -7.07 5.90
N GLN A 136 12.37 -8.28 5.42
CA GLN A 136 11.45 -9.39 5.54
C GLN A 136 12.20 -10.61 6.04
N HIS A 137 11.71 -11.22 7.12
CA HIS A 137 12.43 -12.22 7.90
C HIS A 137 11.56 -13.45 8.16
N LEU A 138 12.20 -14.61 8.28
CA LEU A 138 11.60 -15.75 8.97
C LEU A 138 11.69 -15.48 10.48
N SER A 139 10.70 -15.94 11.24
CA SER A 139 10.85 -16.03 12.69
C SER A 139 11.89 -17.09 13.04
N ASP A 140 12.60 -16.92 14.15
CA ASP A 140 13.67 -17.85 14.59
C ASP A 140 13.17 -19.30 14.64
N ASP A 141 12.00 -19.55 15.24
CA ASP A 141 11.37 -20.87 15.31
C ASP A 141 11.05 -21.45 13.93
N ALA A 142 10.68 -20.61 12.97
CA ALA A 142 10.31 -21.04 11.62
C ALA A 142 11.50 -21.48 10.76
N VAL A 143 12.73 -21.06 11.11
CA VAL A 143 13.95 -21.53 10.42
C VAL A 143 14.14 -23.03 10.62
N VAL A 144 13.95 -23.50 11.85
CA VAL A 144 14.09 -24.91 12.21
C VAL A 144 12.93 -25.73 11.63
N ASP A 145 11.71 -25.21 11.74
CA ASP A 145 10.50 -25.98 11.43
C ASP A 145 10.13 -26.02 9.94
N GLU A 146 10.33 -24.93 9.19
CA GLU A 146 10.02 -24.92 7.76
C GLU A 146 11.13 -25.60 6.94
N GLY A 147 12.26 -25.93 7.56
CA GLY A 147 13.44 -26.48 6.88
C GLY A 147 13.99 -25.52 5.81
N LYS A 148 13.72 -24.22 5.95
CA LYS A 148 14.13 -23.20 4.97
C LYS A 148 15.34 -22.44 5.46
N THR A 149 16.29 -22.25 4.55
CA THR A 149 17.39 -21.33 4.77
C THR A 149 16.86 -19.89 4.72
N PRO A 150 17.05 -19.08 5.78
CA PRO A 150 16.65 -17.69 5.76
C PRO A 150 17.38 -16.95 4.65
N ILE A 151 16.66 -16.09 3.94
CA ILE A 151 17.25 -15.21 2.93
C ILE A 151 17.23 -13.77 3.39
N ASN A 152 18.14 -12.94 2.88
CA ASN A 152 18.14 -11.52 3.21
C ASN A 152 17.25 -10.75 2.22
N TYR A 153 15.93 -10.88 2.36
CA TYR A 153 14.98 -10.16 1.52
C TYR A 153 14.78 -8.73 2.05
N THR A 154 15.51 -7.77 1.48
CA THR A 154 15.45 -6.35 1.83
C THR A 154 15.63 -5.48 0.60
N ARG A 155 14.99 -4.31 0.57
CA ARG A 155 15.14 -3.34 -0.52
C ARG A 155 14.75 -1.94 -0.05
N ASP A 156 15.44 -0.96 -0.63
CA ASP A 156 14.99 0.43 -0.65
C ASP A 156 14.22 0.67 -1.95
N TYR A 157 13.22 1.55 -1.95
CA TYR A 157 12.47 1.81 -3.16
C TYR A 157 11.92 3.23 -3.23
N GLY A 158 11.74 3.70 -4.46
CA GLY A 158 10.89 4.86 -4.77
C GLY A 158 9.64 4.38 -5.51
N GLN A 159 8.53 5.07 -5.33
CA GLN A 159 7.26 4.72 -5.96
C GLN A 159 6.53 5.95 -6.48
N LEU A 160 5.79 5.76 -7.57
CA LEU A 160 4.98 6.79 -8.20
C LEU A 160 3.70 6.17 -8.78
N PHE A 161 2.55 6.68 -8.37
CA PHE A 161 1.24 6.21 -8.78
C PHE A 161 0.35 7.37 -9.22
N GLY A 162 -0.31 7.21 -10.36
CA GLY A 162 -1.48 7.99 -10.73
C GLY A 162 -2.74 7.35 -10.17
N VAL A 163 -3.63 8.16 -9.59
CA VAL A 163 -4.86 7.70 -8.95
C VAL A 163 -6.04 8.48 -9.51
N TYR A 164 -7.02 7.74 -10.02
CA TYR A 164 -8.30 8.24 -10.48
C TYR A 164 -9.39 7.90 -9.45
N ASN A 165 -10.18 8.89 -9.05
CA ASN A 165 -11.30 8.78 -8.11
C ASN A 165 -12.55 9.37 -8.76
N SER A 166 -13.58 8.56 -8.96
CA SER A 166 -14.90 9.02 -9.38
C SER A 166 -15.87 8.94 -8.20
N THR A 167 -16.24 10.10 -7.66
CA THR A 167 -17.24 10.21 -6.58
C THR A 167 -18.64 9.82 -7.06
N GLN A 168 -19.00 10.17 -8.30
CA GLN A 168 -20.29 9.84 -8.91
C GLN A 168 -20.52 8.32 -9.01
N HIS A 169 -19.48 7.56 -9.36
CA HIS A 169 -19.56 6.12 -9.57
C HIS A 169 -18.99 5.30 -8.39
N ASN A 170 -18.57 5.93 -7.29
CA ASN A 170 -17.85 5.26 -6.19
C ASN A 170 -16.75 4.31 -6.68
N PHE A 171 -16.00 4.77 -7.67
CA PHE A 171 -14.98 4.00 -8.37
C PHE A 171 -13.61 4.64 -8.15
N ARG A 172 -12.59 3.81 -7.99
CA ARG A 172 -11.20 4.23 -7.93
C ARG A 172 -10.34 3.31 -8.75
N ALA A 173 -9.41 3.87 -9.50
CA ALA A 173 -8.34 3.11 -10.15
C ALA A 173 -6.99 3.74 -9.85
N TYR A 174 -5.94 2.93 -9.87
CA TYR A 174 -4.57 3.40 -9.76
C TYR A 174 -3.66 2.59 -10.67
N ALA A 175 -2.62 3.25 -11.16
CA ALA A 175 -1.54 2.61 -11.91
C ALA A 175 -0.23 3.31 -11.57
N GLY A 176 0.85 2.55 -11.49
CA GLY A 176 2.14 3.11 -11.11
C GLY A 176 3.29 2.14 -11.20
N LEU A 177 4.43 2.63 -10.72
CA LEU A 177 5.71 1.93 -10.77
C LEU A 177 6.40 2.07 -9.42
N THR A 178 7.00 0.97 -8.96
CA THR A 178 7.97 0.96 -7.87
C THR A 178 9.36 0.67 -8.44
N PHE A 179 10.32 1.54 -8.17
CA PHE A 179 11.72 1.37 -8.54
C PHE A 179 12.53 0.94 -7.33
N ASN A 180 12.97 -0.32 -7.33
CA ASN A 180 13.76 -0.91 -6.25
C ASN A 180 15.25 -0.63 -6.45
N THR A 181 15.91 -0.33 -5.35
CA THR A 181 17.35 -0.14 -5.23
C THR A 181 17.86 -0.88 -4.00
N ASN A 182 19.17 -1.14 -3.91
CA ASN A 182 19.76 -1.89 -2.80
C ASN A 182 19.02 -3.23 -2.52
N PHE A 183 18.51 -3.87 -3.57
CA PHE A 183 17.64 -5.04 -3.43
C PHE A 183 18.48 -6.28 -3.20
N LYS A 184 18.35 -6.89 -2.01
CA LYS A 184 19.01 -8.13 -1.63
C LYS A 184 17.98 -9.24 -1.49
N THR A 185 18.39 -10.45 -1.87
CA THR A 185 17.66 -11.72 -1.72
C THR A 185 18.66 -12.81 -1.31
N THR A 186 18.78 -13.90 -2.07
CA THR A 186 19.95 -14.81 -2.02
C THR A 186 21.20 -14.19 -2.63
N ARG A 187 21.02 -13.15 -3.45
CA ARG A 187 22.09 -12.33 -4.04
C ARG A 187 21.68 -10.85 -4.05
N SER A 188 22.65 -9.96 -4.26
CA SER A 188 22.35 -8.57 -4.58
C SER A 188 21.82 -8.50 -6.01
N LEU A 189 20.70 -7.82 -6.19
CA LEU A 189 20.10 -7.54 -7.48
C LEU A 189 20.37 -6.07 -7.84
N GLY A 190 20.46 -5.79 -9.15
CA GLY A 190 20.50 -4.43 -9.65
C GLY A 190 19.15 -3.72 -9.48
N PRO A 191 19.04 -2.47 -9.95
CA PRO A 191 17.78 -1.75 -9.92
C PRO A 191 16.69 -2.46 -10.72
N ILE A 192 15.49 -2.58 -10.14
CA ILE A 192 14.38 -3.35 -10.70
C ILE A 192 13.11 -2.53 -10.64
N LEU A 193 12.34 -2.54 -11.73
CA LEU A 193 11.03 -1.91 -11.81
C LEU A 193 9.93 -2.93 -11.51
N ILE A 194 8.95 -2.52 -10.72
CA ILE A 194 7.72 -3.29 -10.45
C ILE A 194 6.53 -2.43 -10.87
N PRO A 195 5.94 -2.70 -12.03
CA PRO A 195 4.65 -2.15 -12.40
C PRO A 195 3.53 -2.67 -11.50
N GLN A 196 2.53 -1.84 -11.24
CA GLN A 196 1.34 -2.19 -10.49
C GLN A 196 0.11 -1.43 -11.00
N ILE A 197 -1.03 -2.13 -11.07
CA ILE A 197 -2.33 -1.55 -11.40
C ILE A 197 -3.40 -2.18 -10.51
N GLY A 198 -4.40 -1.39 -10.12
CA GLY A 198 -5.55 -1.90 -9.41
C GLY A 198 -6.72 -0.94 -9.43
N TRP A 199 -7.84 -1.41 -8.88
CA TRP A 199 -9.06 -0.63 -8.78
C TRP A 199 -9.97 -1.16 -7.67
N GLU A 200 -10.91 -0.32 -7.29
CA GLU A 200 -12.01 -0.62 -6.38
C GLU A 200 -13.29 -0.01 -6.94
N HIS A 201 -14.40 -0.73 -6.82
CA HIS A 201 -15.73 -0.20 -7.11
C HIS A 201 -16.72 -0.61 -6.02
N SER A 202 -17.41 0.39 -5.47
CA SER A 202 -18.50 0.17 -4.51
C SER A 202 -19.85 0.17 -5.24
N VAL A 203 -20.41 -1.01 -5.46
CA VAL A 203 -21.55 -1.23 -6.37
C VAL A 203 -22.92 -0.98 -5.75
N PHE A 204 -23.07 -1.20 -4.46
CA PHE A 204 -24.39 -1.18 -3.83
C PHE A 204 -24.33 -0.49 -2.47
N LYS A 205 -25.17 0.53 -2.29
CA LYS A 205 -25.29 1.31 -1.07
C LYS A 205 -26.71 1.18 -0.52
N TRP A 206 -26.88 0.49 0.61
CA TRP A 206 -28.21 0.30 1.22
C TRP A 206 -28.46 1.19 2.44
N LYS A 207 -27.41 1.78 3.01
CA LYS A 207 -27.46 2.81 4.07
C LYS A 207 -26.35 3.83 3.79
N SER A 208 -26.38 4.98 4.43
CA SER A 208 -25.38 6.05 4.23
C SER A 208 -23.93 5.56 4.33
N ASN A 209 -23.70 4.53 5.15
CA ASN A 209 -22.38 4.05 5.54
C ASN A 209 -22.07 2.61 5.13
N ASN A 210 -22.95 1.94 4.37
CA ASN A 210 -22.84 0.50 4.10
C ASN A 210 -22.71 0.26 2.60
N TYR A 211 -21.66 -0.46 2.19
CA TYR A 211 -21.36 -0.70 0.78
C TYR A 211 -20.99 -2.16 0.52
N LEU A 212 -21.49 -2.74 -0.58
CA LEU A 212 -20.81 -3.85 -1.22
C LEU A 212 -19.75 -3.30 -2.17
N TYR A 213 -18.59 -3.94 -2.18
CA TYR A 213 -17.51 -3.58 -3.08
C TYR A 213 -16.79 -4.81 -3.61
N TYR A 214 -16.10 -4.59 -4.72
CA TYR A 214 -15.06 -5.49 -5.18
C TYR A 214 -13.84 -4.68 -5.62
N ALA A 215 -12.68 -5.31 -5.64
CA ALA A 215 -11.41 -4.70 -6.00
C ALA A 215 -10.47 -5.73 -6.61
N PHE A 216 -9.53 -5.30 -7.45
CA PHE A 216 -8.36 -6.11 -7.82
C PHE A 216 -7.08 -5.29 -7.72
N ASP A 217 -5.97 -6.00 -7.54
CA ASP A 217 -4.61 -5.50 -7.66
C ASP A 217 -3.75 -6.50 -8.44
N ILE A 218 -2.91 -6.00 -9.35
CA ILE A 218 -1.93 -6.80 -10.09
C ILE A 218 -0.57 -6.11 -10.01
N LYS A 219 0.46 -6.86 -9.62
CA LYS A 219 1.87 -6.44 -9.59
C LYS A 219 2.71 -7.35 -10.46
N TRP A 220 3.67 -6.79 -11.20
CA TRP A 220 4.63 -7.56 -11.99
C TRP A 220 6.02 -7.49 -11.34
N ARG A 221 6.49 -8.62 -10.81
CA ARG A 221 7.74 -8.72 -10.04
C ARG A 221 8.95 -8.80 -10.99
N GLY A 222 9.60 -7.67 -11.25
CA GLY A 222 10.72 -7.59 -12.19
C GLY A 222 11.91 -8.49 -11.81
N GLU A 223 12.12 -8.77 -10.51
CA GLU A 223 13.14 -9.71 -10.02
C GLU A 223 12.90 -11.18 -10.43
N LEU A 224 11.68 -11.49 -10.88
CA LEU A 224 11.22 -12.82 -11.27
C LEU A 224 10.63 -12.78 -12.68
N SER A 225 11.31 -12.06 -13.59
CA SER A 225 10.94 -11.98 -15.00
C SER A 225 9.50 -11.49 -15.23
N TYR A 226 9.06 -10.52 -14.41
CA TYR A 226 7.72 -9.92 -14.46
C TYR A 226 6.58 -10.92 -14.27
N ARG A 227 6.82 -12.03 -13.55
CA ARG A 227 5.75 -12.89 -13.04
C ARG A 227 4.83 -12.08 -12.12
N THR A 228 3.55 -12.44 -12.11
CA THR A 228 2.51 -11.62 -11.50
C THR A 228 2.15 -12.07 -10.09
N ILE A 229 1.69 -11.09 -9.32
CA ILE A 229 0.90 -11.25 -8.11
C ILE A 229 -0.45 -10.62 -8.41
N GLN A 230 -1.51 -11.38 -8.18
CA GLN A 230 -2.87 -10.96 -8.45
C GLN A 230 -3.66 -11.13 -7.17
N ASN A 231 -4.34 -10.09 -6.73
CA ASN A 231 -5.23 -10.15 -5.58
C ASN A 231 -6.61 -9.63 -5.98
N TYR A 232 -7.63 -10.42 -5.67
CA TYR A 232 -9.03 -10.10 -5.92
C TYR A 232 -9.75 -10.05 -4.59
N GLN A 233 -10.55 -9.02 -4.37
CA GLN A 233 -11.28 -8.85 -3.13
C GLN A 233 -12.75 -8.56 -3.42
N ILE A 234 -13.65 -9.23 -2.70
CA ILE A 234 -15.08 -8.93 -2.70
C ILE A 234 -15.51 -8.86 -1.25
N GLY A 235 -16.27 -7.84 -0.88
CA GLY A 235 -16.67 -7.72 0.51
C GLY A 235 -17.68 -6.64 0.81
N TYR A 236 -17.89 -6.51 2.11
CA TYR A 236 -18.69 -5.50 2.74
C TYR A 236 -17.79 -4.42 3.35
N LYS A 237 -18.20 -3.17 3.20
CA LYS A 237 -17.52 -1.98 3.69
C LYS A 237 -18.49 -1.16 4.56
N TYR A 238 -18.05 -0.86 5.78
CA TYR A 238 -18.73 0.02 6.72
C TYR A 238 -17.90 1.29 6.95
N SER A 239 -18.43 2.42 6.49
CA SER A 239 -17.83 3.74 6.74
C SER A 239 -18.14 4.20 8.16
N MET A 240 -17.10 4.41 8.95
CA MET A 240 -17.19 4.89 10.32
C MET A 240 -17.09 6.43 10.35
N PRO A 241 -17.42 7.07 11.48
CA PRO A 241 -17.06 8.46 11.72
C PRO A 241 -15.57 8.70 11.49
N TYR A 242 -15.18 9.96 11.22
CA TYR A 242 -13.78 10.35 10.96
C TYR A 242 -13.15 9.67 9.73
N LYS A 243 -13.98 9.30 8.74
CA LYS A 243 -13.58 8.70 7.46
C LYS A 243 -12.85 7.36 7.55
N HIS A 244 -12.75 6.76 8.73
CA HIS A 244 -12.25 5.40 8.88
C HIS A 244 -13.21 4.38 8.26
N THR A 245 -12.68 3.22 7.88
CA THR A 245 -13.46 2.19 7.21
C THR A 245 -13.17 0.81 7.79
N LEU A 246 -14.22 0.10 8.18
CA LEU A 246 -14.17 -1.33 8.53
C LEU A 246 -14.60 -2.15 7.32
N ARG A 247 -13.83 -3.18 6.97
CA ARG A 247 -14.20 -4.09 5.87
C ARG A 247 -14.15 -5.52 6.32
N PHE A 248 -15.12 -6.28 5.83
CA PHE A 248 -15.15 -7.73 5.89
C PHE A 248 -15.16 -8.27 4.48
N ALA A 249 -14.16 -9.07 4.11
CA ALA A 249 -13.97 -9.43 2.71
C ALA A 249 -13.39 -10.82 2.51
N ILE A 250 -13.77 -11.43 1.40
CA ILE A 250 -13.11 -12.60 0.85
C ILE A 250 -12.03 -12.09 -0.11
N ASN A 251 -10.81 -12.59 0.07
CA ASN A 251 -9.70 -12.37 -0.85
C ASN A 251 -9.40 -13.66 -1.60
N HIS A 252 -8.98 -13.52 -2.85
CA HIS A 252 -8.36 -14.58 -3.61
C HIS A 252 -7.04 -14.06 -4.16
N SER A 253 -5.94 -14.66 -3.71
CA SER A 253 -4.60 -14.34 -4.17
C SER A 253 -4.09 -15.44 -5.09
N ARG A 254 -3.48 -15.04 -6.21
CA ARG A 254 -2.94 -15.94 -7.25
C ARG A 254 -1.59 -15.43 -7.73
N GLY A 255 -0.67 -16.35 -8.00
CA GLY A 255 0.65 -16.03 -8.55
C GLY A 255 1.75 -16.11 -7.51
N LEU A 256 2.74 -15.22 -7.60
CA LEU A 256 3.88 -15.23 -6.67
C LEU A 256 3.46 -14.90 -5.24
N ASP A 257 4.17 -15.46 -4.26
CA ASP A 257 3.98 -15.08 -2.86
C ASP A 257 4.54 -13.67 -2.61
N GLU A 258 3.77 -12.86 -1.90
CA GLU A 258 4.21 -11.51 -1.53
C GLU A 258 5.20 -11.50 -0.37
N ARG A 259 5.33 -12.60 0.37
CA ARG A 259 6.24 -12.70 1.52
C ARG A 259 7.65 -12.90 1.01
N GLY A 260 8.56 -12.09 1.52
CA GLY A 260 9.92 -11.95 1.00
C GLY A 260 10.69 -13.26 1.12
N GLN A 261 10.53 -13.96 2.24
CA GLN A 261 11.13 -15.29 2.45
C GLN A 261 10.61 -16.36 1.49
N PHE A 262 9.45 -16.13 0.87
CA PHE A 262 8.76 -17.05 -0.04
C PHE A 262 8.67 -16.46 -1.45
N TYR A 263 9.44 -15.41 -1.78
CA TYR A 263 9.20 -14.57 -2.96
C TYR A 263 9.23 -15.31 -4.31
N THR A 264 9.93 -16.44 -4.41
CA THR A 264 10.01 -17.28 -5.61
C THR A 264 8.83 -18.25 -5.74
N GLU A 265 8.12 -18.49 -4.64
CA GLU A 265 7.04 -19.47 -4.56
C GLU A 265 5.79 -18.94 -5.23
N THR A 266 4.95 -19.89 -5.66
CA THR A 266 3.65 -19.58 -6.24
C THR A 266 2.58 -20.15 -5.33
N ARG A 267 1.64 -19.30 -4.94
CA ARG A 267 0.55 -19.70 -4.04
C ARG A 267 -0.77 -19.21 -4.60
N ASN A 268 -1.75 -20.09 -4.59
CA ASN A 268 -3.14 -19.78 -4.90
C ASN A 268 -3.94 -20.08 -3.65
N PHE A 269 -4.56 -19.07 -3.06
CA PHE A 269 -5.29 -19.25 -1.82
C PHE A 269 -6.36 -18.18 -1.68
N SER A 270 -7.38 -18.51 -0.88
CA SER A 270 -8.44 -17.59 -0.54
C SER A 270 -8.47 -17.38 0.96
N THR A 271 -8.75 -16.15 1.39
CA THR A 271 -8.85 -15.77 2.79
C THR A 271 -10.19 -15.11 3.09
N LEU A 272 -10.64 -15.26 4.32
CA LEU A 272 -11.66 -14.40 4.92
C LEU A 272 -10.96 -13.40 5.84
N GLY A 273 -11.17 -12.11 5.62
CA GLY A 273 -10.44 -11.05 6.32
C GLY A 273 -11.31 -9.96 6.91
N LEU A 274 -10.83 -9.43 8.03
CA LEU A 274 -11.28 -8.19 8.65
C LEU A 274 -10.18 -7.13 8.48
N PHE A 275 -10.56 -5.95 8.00
CA PHE A 275 -9.64 -4.86 7.69
C PHE A 275 -10.13 -3.55 8.33
N PHE A 276 -9.20 -2.81 8.92
CA PHE A 276 -9.42 -1.46 9.43
C PHE A 276 -8.51 -0.52 8.64
N ASP A 277 -9.14 0.33 7.85
CA ASP A 277 -8.48 1.38 7.08
C ASP A 277 -8.65 2.68 7.89
N PHE A 278 -7.54 3.21 8.40
CA PHE A 278 -7.50 4.48 9.12
C PHE A 278 -7.25 5.63 8.15
#